data_AF-A0A7J0E2B4-F1
#
_entry.id   AF-A0A7J0E2B4-F1
#
_cell.length_a   1.000
_cell.length_b   1.000
_cell.length_c   1.000
_cell.angle_alpha   90.00
_cell.angle_beta   90.00
_cell.angle_gamma   90.00
#
_symmetry.space_group_name_H-M   'P 1'
#
loop_
_entity.id
_entity.type
_entity.pdbx_description
1 polymer ?
#
loop_
_entity_poly.entity_id
_entity_poly.type
_entity_poly.pdbx_seq_one_letter_code
_entity_poly.pdbx_strand_id
1 'polypeptide(L)'
;MGFIEFSGFVAILKESIKVLAKNGHAMATIATLSILLHSLLLFANIFATKTVINDLLAKETLLLLLVPQGPELADLLVGLKKDIRIILGVELAILIVSFLVSLFSMGATILVSSTCKNILSFKDLMLSRLARSCARSLITSFHIALFLVGYVILFLTMLIPIRVFIDRPFALKFVSILFGIVALLFWIYLSVVWVLGLVVSVMEESCYGIEALGRAGGLVKGKRLYGFALNFLFTMALVIVFEGCRMIKDRKSLSVQIILGVLVIVFYCLVAIFQYMTLTVLYFECKKAQGEEIELQGSLEYSKVPLNTT
;
A
#
# COMPACT_ATOMS: atom_id res chain seq x y z
N MET A 1 6.47 26.46 3.97
CA MET A 1 7.53 25.47 4.17
C MET A 1 8.85 26.22 4.18
N GLY A 2 9.51 26.30 5.33
CA GLY A 2 10.74 27.11 5.48
C GLY A 2 11.93 26.48 4.76
N PHE A 3 12.97 27.28 4.46
CA PHE A 3 14.20 26.81 3.79
C PHE A 3 14.88 25.64 4.53
N ILE A 4 14.77 25.61 5.86
CA ILE A 4 15.27 24.56 6.74
C ILE A 4 14.47 23.25 6.57
N GLU A 5 13.15 23.34 6.42
CA GLU A 5 12.29 22.16 6.21
C GLU A 5 12.50 21.55 4.82
N PHE A 6 12.75 22.38 3.82
CA PHE A 6 13.10 21.89 2.49
C PHE A 6 14.45 21.17 2.49
N SER A 7 15.45 21.70 3.19
CA SER A 7 16.77 21.07 3.33
C SER A 7 16.68 19.70 4.02
N GLY A 8 15.87 19.57 5.07
CA GLY A 8 15.67 18.29 5.76
C GLY A 8 14.99 17.23 4.87
N PHE A 9 13.99 17.63 4.10
CA PHE A 9 13.33 16.76 3.11
C PHE A 9 14.30 16.22 2.06
N VAL A 10 15.10 17.10 1.45
CA VAL A 10 16.11 16.72 0.45
C VAL A 10 17.18 15.82 1.05
N ALA A 11 17.58 16.04 2.31
CA ALA A 11 18.55 15.19 2.99
C ALA A 11 18.03 13.74 3.13
N ILE A 12 16.77 13.55 3.53
CA ILE A 12 16.15 12.21 3.66
C ILE A 12 16.11 11.49 2.31
N LEU A 13 15.72 12.20 1.24
CA LEU A 13 15.72 11.64 -0.12
C LEU A 13 17.13 11.25 -0.58
N LYS A 14 18.11 12.12 -0.36
CA LYS A 14 19.51 11.86 -0.71
C LYS A 14 20.04 10.62 0.00
N GLU A 15 19.74 10.47 1.29
CA GLU A 15 20.17 9.30 2.06
C GLU A 15 19.46 8.01 1.59
N SER A 16 18.19 8.11 1.24
CA SER A 16 17.43 7.00 0.65
C SER A 16 18.05 6.54 -0.68
N ILE A 17 18.46 7.48 -1.55
CA ILE A 17 19.15 7.14 -2.81
C ILE A 17 20.49 6.44 -2.54
N LYS A 18 21.26 6.88 -1.53
CA LYS A 18 22.54 6.22 -1.19
C LYS A 18 22.33 4.78 -0.69
N VAL A 19 21.37 4.57 0.20
CA VAL A 19 21.07 3.22 0.70
C VAL A 19 20.55 2.34 -0.46
N LEU A 20 19.84 2.92 -1.44
CA LEU A 20 19.32 2.18 -2.58
C LEU A 20 20.47 1.74 -3.48
N ALA A 21 21.41 2.64 -3.76
CA ALA A 21 22.62 2.32 -4.51
C ALA A 21 23.48 1.26 -3.79
N LYS A 22 23.60 1.35 -2.46
CA LYS A 22 24.36 0.40 -1.65
C LYS A 22 23.78 -1.01 -1.69
N ASN A 23 22.46 -1.14 -1.65
CA ASN A 23 21.75 -2.43 -1.61
C ASN A 23 21.06 -2.76 -2.94
N GLY A 24 21.54 -2.20 -4.06
CA GLY A 24 20.85 -2.18 -5.34
C GLY A 24 20.45 -3.56 -5.86
N HIS A 25 21.31 -4.57 -5.73
CA HIS A 25 21.02 -5.94 -6.18
C HIS A 25 19.84 -6.58 -5.42
N ALA A 26 19.79 -6.41 -4.09
CA ALA A 26 18.71 -6.95 -3.28
C ALA A 26 17.40 -6.19 -3.53
N MET A 27 17.46 -4.86 -3.65
CA MET A 27 16.30 -4.04 -3.99
C MET A 27 15.74 -4.37 -5.38
N ALA A 28 16.62 -4.59 -6.36
CA ALA A 28 16.22 -5.03 -7.71
C ALA A 28 15.57 -6.41 -7.68
N THR A 29 16.09 -7.35 -6.87
CA THR A 29 15.48 -8.67 -6.67
C THR A 29 14.07 -8.54 -6.07
N ILE A 30 13.89 -7.74 -5.02
CA ILE A 30 12.59 -7.50 -4.38
C ILE A 30 11.61 -6.85 -5.37
N ALA A 31 12.06 -5.83 -6.12
CA ALA A 31 11.27 -5.16 -7.13
C ALA A 31 10.82 -6.13 -8.23
N THR A 32 11.75 -6.91 -8.78
CA THR A 32 11.47 -7.88 -9.84
C THR A 32 10.46 -8.93 -9.38
N LEU A 33 10.65 -9.48 -8.17
CA LEU A 33 9.72 -10.44 -7.60
C LEU A 33 8.32 -9.83 -7.36
N SER A 34 8.28 -8.61 -6.84
CA SER A 34 7.02 -7.90 -6.59
C SER A 34 6.26 -7.60 -7.88
N ILE A 35 6.97 -7.13 -8.91
CA ILE A 35 6.43 -6.86 -10.25
C ILE A 35 5.90 -8.15 -10.87
N LEU A 36 6.67 -9.23 -10.80
CA LEU A 36 6.26 -10.54 -11.34
C LEU A 36 4.97 -11.02 -10.69
N LEU A 37 4.90 -11.02 -9.35
CA LEU A 37 3.73 -11.48 -8.60
C LEU A 37 2.50 -10.61 -8.87
N HIS A 38 2.63 -9.28 -8.87
CA HIS A 38 1.51 -8.39 -9.19
C HIS A 38 1.07 -8.52 -10.65
N SER A 39 1.99 -8.75 -11.58
CA SER A 39 1.66 -8.99 -12.99
C SER A 39 0.91 -10.31 -13.17
N LEU A 40 1.33 -11.38 -12.49
CA LEU A 40 0.60 -12.66 -12.47
C LEU A 40 -0.81 -12.50 -11.91
N LEU A 41 -0.97 -11.71 -10.84
CA LEU A 41 -2.28 -11.40 -10.26
C LEU A 41 -3.15 -10.57 -11.22
N LEU A 42 -2.56 -9.62 -11.95
CA LEU A 42 -3.27 -8.89 -13.02
C LEU A 42 -3.76 -9.84 -14.10
N PHE A 43 -2.91 -10.76 -14.58
CA PHE A 43 -3.32 -11.76 -15.57
C PHE A 43 -4.42 -12.66 -15.03
N ALA A 44 -4.28 -13.19 -13.80
CA ALA A 44 -5.31 -14.00 -13.15
C ALA A 44 -6.65 -13.25 -13.07
N ASN A 45 -6.62 -11.97 -12.70
CA ASN A 45 -7.81 -11.12 -12.67
C ASN A 45 -8.44 -10.97 -14.06
N ILE A 46 -7.64 -10.67 -15.09
CA ILE A 46 -8.16 -10.51 -16.45
C ILE A 46 -8.82 -11.80 -16.94
N PHE A 47 -8.19 -12.96 -16.74
CA PHE A 47 -8.74 -14.24 -17.19
C PHE A 47 -10.00 -14.65 -16.41
N ALA A 48 -9.99 -14.48 -15.09
CA ALA A 48 -11.13 -14.85 -14.25
C ALA A 48 -12.33 -13.94 -14.52
N THR A 49 -12.11 -12.62 -14.55
CA THR A 49 -13.19 -11.64 -14.66
C THR A 49 -13.73 -11.56 -16.08
N LYS A 50 -12.91 -11.70 -17.13
CA LYS A 50 -13.37 -11.66 -18.52
C LYS A 50 -14.36 -12.77 -18.85
N THR A 51 -14.11 -13.99 -18.34
CA THR A 51 -14.99 -15.14 -18.59
C THR A 51 -16.37 -14.92 -17.99
N VAL A 52 -16.42 -14.41 -16.74
CA VAL A 52 -17.69 -14.18 -16.04
C VAL A 52 -18.40 -12.93 -16.56
N ILE A 53 -17.69 -11.87 -16.95
CA ILE A 53 -18.28 -10.67 -17.57
C ILE A 53 -18.96 -11.03 -18.90
N ASN A 54 -18.34 -11.86 -19.74
CA ASN A 54 -18.93 -12.24 -21.02
C ASN A 54 -20.24 -13.03 -20.84
N ASP A 55 -20.28 -13.92 -19.84
CA ASP A 55 -21.49 -14.65 -19.48
C ASP A 55 -22.58 -13.73 -18.90
N LEU A 56 -22.18 -12.77 -18.05
CA LEU A 56 -23.07 -11.73 -17.52
C LEU A 56 -23.69 -10.88 -18.65
N LEU A 57 -22.87 -10.44 -19.61
CA LEU A 57 -23.32 -9.65 -20.76
C LEU A 57 -24.27 -10.46 -21.66
N ALA A 58 -24.02 -11.75 -21.85
CA ALA A 58 -24.92 -12.63 -22.61
C ALA A 58 -26.29 -12.74 -21.92
N LYS A 59 -26.31 -12.91 -20.59
CA LYS A 59 -27.54 -12.97 -19.78
C LYS A 59 -28.28 -11.63 -19.74
N GLU A 60 -27.56 -10.52 -19.65
CA GLU A 60 -28.14 -9.16 -19.74
C GLU A 60 -28.76 -8.89 -21.11
N THR A 61 -28.09 -9.30 -22.20
CA THR A 61 -28.60 -9.17 -23.56
C THR A 61 -29.89 -9.99 -23.75
N LEU A 62 -29.96 -11.20 -23.17
CA LEU A 62 -31.18 -12.00 -23.17
C LEU A 62 -32.32 -11.34 -22.38
N LEU A 63 -32.03 -10.75 -21.22
CA LEU A 63 -33.01 -9.99 -20.43
C LEU A 63 -33.60 -8.80 -21.21
N LEU A 64 -32.75 -8.07 -21.95
CA LEU A 64 -33.16 -6.89 -22.72
C LEU A 64 -33.92 -7.25 -24.00
N LEU A 65 -33.59 -8.38 -24.66
CA LEU A 65 -34.18 -8.76 -25.94
C LEU A 65 -35.42 -9.65 -25.83
N LEU A 66 -35.48 -10.56 -24.85
CA LEU A 66 -36.54 -11.58 -24.79
C LEU A 66 -37.66 -11.28 -23.80
N VAL A 67 -37.50 -10.31 -22.89
CA VAL A 67 -38.41 -10.04 -21.76
C VAL A 67 -38.98 -11.36 -21.18
N PRO A 68 -38.11 -12.24 -20.64
CA PRO A 68 -38.53 -13.55 -20.17
C PRO A 68 -39.61 -13.42 -19.08
N GLN A 69 -40.69 -14.19 -19.18
CA GLN A 69 -41.82 -14.14 -18.24
C GLN A 69 -41.88 -15.39 -17.37
N GLY A 70 -42.14 -15.20 -16.07
CA GLY A 70 -42.35 -16.31 -15.12
C GLY A 70 -41.06 -16.99 -14.65
N PRO A 71 -40.96 -18.34 -14.69
CA PRO A 71 -39.86 -19.09 -14.07
C PRO A 71 -38.49 -18.84 -14.73
N GLU A 72 -38.46 -18.52 -16.03
CA GLU A 72 -37.22 -18.24 -16.77
C GLU A 72 -36.53 -16.94 -16.30
N LEU A 73 -37.31 -15.94 -15.88
CA LEU A 73 -36.79 -14.72 -15.25
C LEU A 73 -36.15 -15.01 -13.89
N ALA A 74 -36.78 -15.89 -13.10
CA ALA A 74 -36.26 -16.28 -11.79
C ALA A 74 -34.92 -17.01 -11.93
N ASP A 75 -34.81 -17.94 -12.88
CA ASP A 75 -33.56 -18.67 -13.16
C ASP A 75 -32.44 -17.73 -13.65
N LEU A 76 -32.77 -16.75 -14.50
CA LEU A 76 -31.81 -15.73 -14.94
C LEU A 76 -31.31 -14.85 -13.78
N LEU A 77 -32.20 -14.40 -12.89
CA LEU A 77 -31.80 -13.59 -11.73
C LEU A 77 -30.95 -14.40 -10.73
N VAL A 78 -31.26 -15.68 -10.55
CA VAL A 78 -30.45 -16.59 -9.73
C VAL A 78 -29.06 -16.78 -10.36
N GLY A 79 -29.00 -16.96 -11.68
CA GLY A 79 -27.76 -17.02 -12.45
C GLY A 79 -26.92 -15.75 -12.27
N LEU A 80 -27.51 -14.58 -12.49
CA LEU A 80 -26.84 -13.28 -12.36
C LEU A 80 -26.28 -13.06 -10.93
N LYS A 81 -27.08 -13.36 -9.91
CA LYS A 81 -26.65 -13.27 -8.51
C LYS A 81 -25.48 -14.21 -8.21
N LYS A 82 -25.47 -15.40 -8.79
CA LYS A 82 -24.38 -16.36 -8.67
C LYS A 82 -23.11 -15.84 -9.35
N ASP A 83 -23.22 -15.28 -10.55
CA ASP A 83 -22.08 -14.73 -11.30
C ASP A 83 -21.46 -13.54 -10.57
N ILE A 84 -22.28 -12.61 -10.06
CA ILE A 84 -21.82 -11.49 -9.24
C ILE A 84 -21.10 -11.98 -7.98
N ARG A 85 -21.64 -13.00 -7.30
CA ARG A 85 -20.99 -13.59 -6.12
C ARG A 85 -19.63 -14.21 -6.47
N ILE A 86 -19.53 -14.87 -7.63
CA ILE A 86 -18.28 -15.45 -8.11
C ILE A 86 -17.25 -14.34 -8.39
N ILE A 87 -17.64 -13.29 -9.12
CA ILE A 87 -16.76 -12.12 -9.38
C ILE A 87 -16.27 -11.54 -8.07
N LEU A 88 -17.18 -11.25 -7.14
CA LEU A 88 -16.82 -10.66 -5.85
C LEU A 88 -15.86 -11.57 -5.07
N GLY A 89 -16.11 -12.89 -5.06
CA GLY A 89 -15.24 -13.85 -4.40
C GLY A 89 -13.83 -13.90 -5.01
N VAL A 90 -13.73 -13.89 -6.34
CA VAL A 90 -12.46 -13.86 -7.08
C VAL A 90 -11.70 -12.57 -6.81
N GLU A 91 -12.36 -11.41 -6.93
CA GLU A 91 -11.73 -10.11 -6.68
C GLU A 91 -11.22 -9.99 -5.24
N LEU A 92 -12.01 -10.46 -4.26
CA LEU A 92 -11.59 -10.52 -2.86
C LEU A 92 -10.37 -11.42 -2.66
N ALA A 93 -10.34 -12.60 -3.29
CA ALA A 93 -9.20 -13.51 -3.21
C ALA A 93 -7.93 -12.87 -3.81
N ILE A 94 -8.04 -12.25 -4.99
CA ILE A 94 -6.92 -11.55 -5.65
C ILE A 94 -6.43 -10.38 -4.79
N LEU A 95 -7.34 -9.63 -4.16
CA LEU A 95 -7.02 -8.53 -3.26
C LEU A 95 -6.22 -9.03 -2.04
N ILE A 96 -6.67 -10.14 -1.42
CA ILE A 96 -5.97 -10.74 -0.28
C ILE A 96 -4.56 -11.18 -0.69
N VAL A 97 -4.39 -11.85 -1.83
CA VAL A 97 -3.06 -12.29 -2.28
C VAL A 97 -2.17 -11.08 -2.62
N SER A 98 -2.70 -10.06 -3.29
CA SER A 98 -1.98 -8.82 -3.61
C SER A 98 -1.48 -8.11 -2.34
N PHE A 99 -2.32 -8.11 -1.30
CA PHE A 99 -1.98 -7.55 0.01
C PHE A 99 -0.85 -8.31 0.68
N LEU A 100 -0.89 -9.65 0.69
CA LEU A 100 0.19 -10.47 1.24
C LEU A 100 1.51 -10.26 0.49
N VAL A 101 1.48 -10.18 -0.84
CA VAL A 101 2.65 -9.87 -1.66
C VAL A 101 3.22 -8.49 -1.31
N SER A 102 2.35 -7.49 -1.14
CA SER A 102 2.77 -6.13 -0.77
C SER A 102 3.40 -6.08 0.62
N LEU A 103 2.84 -6.78 1.61
CA LEU A 103 3.41 -6.87 2.96
C LEU A 103 4.78 -7.54 2.95
N PHE A 104 4.94 -8.63 2.20
CA PHE A 104 6.22 -9.30 2.05
C PHE A 104 7.28 -8.38 1.42
N SER A 105 6.92 -7.69 0.33
CA SER A 105 7.77 -6.72 -0.35
C SER A 105 8.20 -5.57 0.57
N MET A 106 7.26 -5.05 1.35
CA MET A 106 7.50 -4.01 2.34
C MET A 106 8.47 -4.49 3.43
N GLY A 107 8.19 -5.64 4.07
CA GLY A 107 9.04 -6.19 5.12
C GLY A 107 10.47 -6.46 4.63
N ALA A 108 10.61 -7.01 3.42
CA ALA A 108 11.90 -7.23 2.79
C ALA A 108 12.64 -5.91 2.52
N THR A 109 11.94 -4.90 2.00
CA THR A 109 12.51 -3.57 1.72
C THR A 109 13.01 -2.90 3.00
N ILE A 110 12.23 -2.95 4.08
CA ILE A 110 12.60 -2.37 5.39
C ILE A 110 13.84 -3.08 5.95
N LEU A 111 13.86 -4.41 5.94
CA LEU A 111 14.97 -5.21 6.46
C LEU A 111 16.28 -5.03 5.66
N VAL A 112 16.18 -4.95 4.33
CA VAL A 112 17.34 -4.65 3.47
C VAL A 112 17.80 -3.21 3.67
N SER A 113 16.89 -2.26 3.88
CA SER A 113 17.24 -0.86 4.15
C SER A 113 17.93 -0.67 5.50
N SER A 114 17.56 -1.46 6.52
CA SER A 114 18.16 -1.38 7.86
C SER A 114 19.52 -2.08 7.94
N THR A 115 19.77 -3.10 7.11
CA THR A 115 20.99 -3.91 7.18
C THR A 115 22.11 -3.30 6.33
N CYS A 116 23.22 -2.93 6.97
CA CYS A 116 24.38 -2.32 6.31
C CYS A 116 25.51 -3.30 5.89
N LYS A 117 25.40 -4.61 6.15
CA LYS A 117 26.43 -5.63 5.85
C LYS A 117 25.86 -6.96 5.32
N ASN A 118 26.59 -7.52 4.33
CA ASN A 118 26.50 -8.81 3.66
C ASN A 118 25.21 -9.65 3.83
N ILE A 119 24.38 -9.61 2.79
CA ILE A 119 23.08 -10.28 2.62
C ILE A 119 23.21 -11.80 2.39
N LEU A 120 24.39 -12.28 2.00
CA LEU A 120 24.56 -13.60 1.40
C LEU A 120 24.59 -14.78 2.39
N SER A 121 25.00 -14.57 3.64
CA SER A 121 25.19 -15.65 4.63
C SER A 121 23.97 -15.93 5.52
N PHE A 122 22.87 -15.20 5.33
CA PHE A 122 21.77 -15.11 6.30
C PHE A 122 20.41 -15.46 5.68
N LYS A 123 20.36 -16.21 4.57
CA LYS A 123 19.14 -16.43 3.78
C LYS A 123 18.01 -17.09 4.60
N ASP A 124 18.34 -18.08 5.44
CA ASP A 124 17.36 -18.79 6.28
C ASP A 124 16.96 -18.00 7.53
N LEU A 125 17.92 -17.28 8.14
CA LEU A 125 17.64 -16.37 9.25
C LEU A 125 16.85 -15.14 8.81
N MET A 126 17.09 -14.63 7.60
CA MET A 126 16.29 -13.54 7.01
C MET A 126 14.90 -14.02 6.63
N LEU A 127 14.73 -15.24 6.13
CA LEU A 127 13.40 -15.74 5.76
C LEU A 127 12.53 -15.99 7.00
N SER A 128 13.10 -16.60 8.05
CA SER A 128 12.40 -16.80 9.34
C SER A 128 12.10 -15.46 10.03
N ARG A 129 13.04 -14.51 10.01
CA ARG A 129 12.83 -13.14 10.51
C ARG A 129 11.78 -12.39 9.70
N LEU A 130 11.79 -12.54 8.38
CA LEU A 130 10.82 -11.94 7.47
C LEU A 130 9.43 -12.51 7.72
N ALA A 131 9.30 -13.83 7.88
CA ALA A 131 8.04 -14.48 8.21
C ALA A 131 7.47 -13.99 9.56
N ARG A 132 8.32 -13.88 10.59
CA ARG A 132 7.92 -13.33 11.90
C ARG A 132 7.50 -11.86 11.79
N SER A 133 8.28 -11.05 11.07
CA SER A 133 7.96 -9.63 10.85
C SER A 133 6.67 -9.45 10.01
N CYS A 134 6.41 -10.35 9.07
CA CYS A 134 5.21 -10.36 8.26
C CYS A 134 3.99 -10.66 9.12
N ALA A 135 4.05 -11.65 10.02
CA ALA A 135 2.97 -11.94 10.97
C ALA A 135 2.66 -10.74 11.88
N ARG A 136 3.69 -10.04 12.40
CA ARG A 136 3.49 -8.81 13.18
C ARG A 136 2.89 -7.69 12.34
N SER A 137 3.43 -7.49 11.14
CA SER A 137 2.95 -6.47 10.21
C SER A 137 1.53 -6.75 9.75
N LEU A 138 1.11 -8.03 9.67
CA LEU A 138 -0.27 -8.42 9.39
C LEU A 138 -1.21 -7.91 10.49
N ILE A 139 -0.85 -8.08 11.76
CA ILE A 139 -1.64 -7.56 12.88
C ILE A 139 -1.75 -6.03 12.79
N THR A 140 -0.64 -5.34 12.57
CA THR A 140 -0.63 -3.86 12.41
C THR A 140 -1.49 -3.42 11.22
N SER A 141 -1.35 -4.11 10.09
CA SER A 141 -2.12 -3.82 8.88
C SER A 141 -3.62 -4.08 9.02
N PHE A 142 -4.02 -5.06 9.83
CA PHE A 142 -5.43 -5.30 10.17
C PHE A 142 -6.02 -4.12 10.94
N HIS A 143 -5.28 -3.57 11.91
CA HIS A 143 -5.71 -2.37 12.63
C HIS A 143 -5.79 -1.15 11.70
N ILE A 144 -4.82 -0.99 10.80
CA ILE A 144 -4.86 0.07 9.77
C ILE A 144 -6.09 -0.10 8.87
N ALA A 145 -6.42 -1.34 8.46
CA ALA A 145 -7.61 -1.61 7.66
C ALA A 145 -8.90 -1.24 8.42
N LEU A 146 -8.97 -1.53 9.72
CA LEU A 146 -10.10 -1.14 10.57
C LEU A 146 -10.22 0.39 10.68
N PHE A 147 -9.10 1.10 10.84
CA PHE A 147 -9.07 2.57 10.81
C PHE A 147 -9.47 3.12 9.45
N LEU A 148 -9.07 2.48 8.34
CA LEU A 148 -9.43 2.87 6.99
C LEU A 148 -10.94 2.69 6.74
N VAL A 149 -11.52 1.58 7.18
CA VAL A 149 -12.97 1.36 7.10
C VAL A 149 -13.72 2.42 7.91
N GLY A 150 -13.28 2.67 9.16
CA GLY A 150 -13.86 3.73 9.99
C GLY A 150 -13.76 5.11 9.35
N TYR A 151 -12.61 5.41 8.73
CA TYR A 151 -12.39 6.65 7.97
C TYR A 151 -13.38 6.76 6.80
N VAL A 152 -13.52 5.72 5.97
CA VAL A 152 -14.44 5.73 4.82
C VAL A 152 -15.88 5.92 5.27
N ILE A 153 -16.32 5.21 6.32
CA ILE A 153 -17.68 5.33 6.88
C ILE A 153 -17.91 6.76 7.39
N LEU A 154 -16.96 7.35 8.09
CA LEU A 154 -17.05 8.72 8.61
C LEU A 154 -17.23 9.72 7.48
N PHE A 155 -16.39 9.67 6.44
CA PHE A 155 -16.49 10.59 5.31
C PHE A 155 -17.76 10.37 4.47
N LEU A 156 -18.20 9.12 4.30
CA LEU A 156 -19.45 8.82 3.60
C LEU A 156 -20.68 9.34 4.35
N THR A 157 -20.68 9.20 5.68
CA THR A 157 -21.76 9.72 6.53
C THR A 157 -21.81 11.25 6.48
N MET A 158 -20.65 11.92 6.45
CA MET A 158 -20.55 13.38 6.31
C MET A 158 -21.02 13.90 4.94
N LEU A 159 -21.02 13.07 3.89
CA LEU A 159 -21.57 13.45 2.58
C LEU A 159 -23.10 13.50 2.55
N ILE A 160 -23.78 12.77 3.45
CA ILE A 160 -25.25 12.75 3.54
C ILE A 160 -25.83 14.15 3.82
N PRO A 161 -25.43 14.87 4.88
CA PRO A 161 -25.97 16.21 5.14
C PRO A 161 -25.63 17.18 4.01
N ILE A 162 -24.43 17.11 3.42
CA ILE A 162 -24.04 17.96 2.29
C ILE A 162 -25.03 17.82 1.12
N ARG A 163 -25.52 16.60 0.86
CA ARG A 163 -26.56 16.36 -0.15
C ARG A 163 -27.94 16.88 0.25
N VAL A 164 -28.30 16.83 1.53
CA VAL A 164 -29.60 17.29 2.02
C VAL A 164 -29.68 18.82 2.07
N PHE A 165 -28.59 19.52 2.39
CA PHE A 165 -28.58 20.98 2.54
C PHE A 165 -28.38 21.75 1.22
N ILE A 166 -27.91 21.11 0.15
CA ILE A 166 -27.59 21.77 -1.12
C ILE A 166 -28.48 21.25 -2.24
N ASP A 167 -29.55 21.99 -2.54
CA ASP A 167 -30.49 21.65 -3.61
C ASP A 167 -29.96 21.95 -5.02
N ARG A 168 -28.91 22.78 -5.14
CA ARG A 168 -28.36 23.20 -6.43
C ARG A 168 -27.30 22.19 -6.92
N PRO A 169 -27.49 21.54 -8.08
CA PRO A 169 -26.61 20.45 -8.53
C PRO A 169 -25.17 20.91 -8.81
N PHE A 170 -24.97 22.14 -9.27
CA PHE A 170 -23.64 22.71 -9.49
C PHE A 170 -22.91 22.99 -8.17
N ALA A 171 -23.59 23.61 -7.21
CA ALA A 171 -23.03 23.87 -5.88
C ALA A 171 -22.70 22.56 -5.15
N LEU A 172 -23.59 21.56 -5.24
CA LEU A 172 -23.39 20.24 -4.68
C LEU A 172 -22.10 19.59 -5.21
N LYS A 173 -21.91 19.59 -6.53
CA LYS A 173 -20.70 19.05 -7.16
C LYS A 173 -19.45 19.77 -6.67
N PHE A 174 -19.47 21.10 -6.67
CA PHE A 174 -18.31 21.90 -6.24
C PHE A 174 -17.94 21.62 -4.78
N VAL A 175 -18.92 21.66 -3.86
CA VAL A 175 -18.69 21.40 -2.44
C VAL A 175 -18.23 19.95 -2.21
N SER A 176 -18.81 18.99 -2.92
CA SER A 176 -18.40 17.58 -2.82
C SER A 176 -16.95 17.36 -3.28
N ILE A 177 -16.51 18.05 -4.36
CA ILE A 177 -15.13 17.99 -4.83
C ILE A 177 -14.19 18.60 -3.78
N LEU A 178 -14.50 19.78 -3.26
CA LEU A 178 -13.70 20.44 -2.23
C LEU A 178 -13.58 19.57 -0.97
N PHE A 179 -14.70 18.99 -0.53
CA PHE A 179 -14.73 18.05 0.60
C PHE A 179 -13.87 16.81 0.31
N GLY A 180 -13.94 16.25 -0.89
CA GLY A 180 -13.10 15.14 -1.32
C GLY A 180 -11.61 15.46 -1.29
N ILE A 181 -11.21 16.69 -1.66
CA ILE A 181 -9.81 17.14 -1.57
C ILE A 181 -9.37 17.22 -0.11
N VAL A 182 -10.19 17.80 0.78
CA VAL A 182 -9.89 17.88 2.21
C VAL A 182 -9.77 16.49 2.83
N ALA A 183 -10.68 15.57 2.46
CA ALA A 183 -10.61 14.17 2.85
C ALA A 183 -9.27 13.57 2.40
N LEU A 184 -8.93 13.69 1.11
CA LEU A 184 -7.69 13.15 0.58
C LEU A 184 -6.44 13.66 1.33
N LEU A 185 -6.36 14.96 1.60
CA LEU A 185 -5.25 15.55 2.35
C LEU A 185 -5.20 15.01 3.78
N PHE A 186 -6.35 14.87 4.45
CA PHE A 186 -6.41 14.31 5.79
C PHE A 186 -6.00 12.82 5.80
N TRP A 187 -6.41 12.05 4.79
CA TRP A 187 -5.97 10.66 4.61
C TRP A 187 -4.45 10.57 4.43
N ILE A 188 -3.85 11.40 3.58
CA ILE A 188 -2.38 11.45 3.38
C ILE A 188 -1.67 11.82 4.69
N TYR A 189 -2.26 12.67 5.52
CA TYR A 189 -1.71 13.02 6.84
C TYR A 189 -1.80 11.88 7.88
N LEU A 190 -2.89 11.11 7.85
CA LEU A 190 -3.04 9.92 8.69
C LEU A 190 -2.13 8.78 8.21
N SER A 191 -1.96 8.62 6.90
CA SER A 191 -1.17 7.54 6.30
C SER A 191 0.30 7.60 6.71
N VAL A 192 0.83 8.78 7.08
CA VAL A 192 2.18 8.92 7.66
C VAL A 192 2.34 8.01 8.87
N VAL A 193 1.40 8.04 9.81
CA VAL A 193 1.45 7.23 11.04
C VAL A 193 1.20 5.76 10.71
N TRP A 194 0.31 5.47 9.77
CA TRP A 194 0.02 4.09 9.37
C TRP A 194 1.21 3.39 8.74
N VAL A 195 1.83 4.00 7.72
CA VAL A 195 2.98 3.39 7.05
C VAL A 195 4.20 3.36 7.99
N LEU A 196 4.42 4.40 8.79
CA LEU A 196 5.48 4.38 9.80
C LEU A 196 5.23 3.33 10.89
N GLY A 197 3.97 3.09 11.28
CA GLY A 197 3.58 2.00 12.18
C GLY A 197 3.88 0.62 11.61
N LEU A 198 3.75 0.43 10.30
CA LEU A 198 4.20 -0.80 9.64
C LEU A 198 5.73 -0.93 9.71
N VAL A 199 6.48 0.16 9.52
CA VAL A 199 7.95 0.17 9.69
C VAL A 199 8.34 -0.20 11.12
N VAL A 200 7.70 0.41 12.13
CA VAL A 200 7.90 0.10 13.55
C VAL A 200 7.58 -1.37 13.82
N SER A 201 6.48 -1.91 13.30
CA SER A 201 6.08 -3.30 13.48
C SER A 201 7.07 -4.33 12.91
N VAL A 202 7.81 -3.94 11.87
CA VAL A 202 8.86 -4.77 11.27
C VAL A 202 10.17 -4.64 12.08
N MET A 203 10.51 -3.43 12.54
CA MET A 203 11.78 -3.13 13.20
C MET A 203 11.81 -3.39 14.71
N GLU A 204 10.76 -3.04 15.44
CA GLU A 204 10.67 -3.20 16.89
C GLU A 204 9.92 -4.50 17.19
N GLU A 205 10.54 -5.41 17.96
CA GLU A 205 9.96 -6.73 18.18
C GLU A 205 8.77 -6.73 19.13
N SER A 206 8.75 -5.79 20.08
CA SER A 206 7.71 -5.64 21.11
C SER A 206 6.49 -4.87 20.62
N CYS A 207 6.61 -4.05 19.57
CA CYS A 207 5.56 -3.12 19.16
C CYS A 207 4.86 -3.64 17.89
N TYR A 208 3.59 -4.05 18.01
CA TYR A 208 2.75 -4.45 16.87
C TYR A 208 1.28 -4.03 17.09
N GLY A 209 0.46 -4.07 16.04
CA GLY A 209 -0.94 -3.67 16.14
C GLY A 209 -1.12 -2.17 16.43
N ILE A 210 -1.98 -1.85 17.40
CA ILE A 210 -2.23 -0.47 17.84
C ILE A 210 -0.99 0.14 18.52
N GLU A 211 -0.21 -0.67 19.24
CA GLU A 211 0.97 -0.18 19.95
C GLU A 211 2.01 0.38 18.97
N ALA A 212 2.24 -0.30 17.85
CA ALA A 212 3.09 0.18 16.77
C ALA A 212 2.60 1.51 16.18
N LEU A 213 1.28 1.70 16.05
CA LEU A 213 0.70 2.96 15.57
C LEU A 213 0.88 4.10 16.58
N GLY A 214 0.69 3.83 17.87
CA GLY A 214 0.93 4.79 18.95
C GLY A 214 2.40 5.21 19.00
N ARG A 215 3.30 4.23 18.93
CA ARG A 215 4.75 4.44 18.88
C ARG A 215 5.18 5.25 17.67
N ALA A 216 4.66 4.94 16.48
CA ALA A 216 4.89 5.71 15.26
C ALA A 216 4.39 7.16 15.37
N GLY A 217 3.22 7.37 15.99
CA GLY A 217 2.69 8.69 16.28
C GLY A 217 3.59 9.51 17.20
N GLY A 218 4.19 8.88 18.21
CA GLY A 218 5.19 9.49 19.10
C GLY A 218 6.50 9.83 18.38
N LEU A 219 7.03 8.91 17.58
CA LEU A 219 8.28 9.09 16.82
C LEU A 219 8.20 10.23 15.81
N VAL A 220 7.06 10.36 15.12
CA VAL A 220 6.89 11.38 14.08
C VAL A 220 6.45 12.75 14.64
N LYS A 221 6.24 12.86 15.95
CA LYS A 221 5.82 14.11 16.60
C LYS A 221 6.89 15.18 16.37
N GLY A 222 6.53 16.27 15.70
CA GLY A 222 7.45 17.35 15.30
C GLY A 222 8.08 17.19 13.90
N LYS A 223 8.11 15.96 13.32
CA LYS A 223 8.57 15.72 11.93
C LYS A 223 7.44 15.25 10.99
N ARG A 224 6.18 15.33 11.43
CA ARG A 224 5.01 14.82 10.70
C ARG A 224 4.78 15.48 9.34
N LEU A 225 5.15 16.76 9.20
CA LEU A 225 5.07 17.47 7.93
C LEU A 225 6.02 16.91 6.87
N TYR A 226 7.20 16.41 7.26
CA TYR A 226 8.14 15.76 6.32
C TYR A 226 7.55 14.46 5.77
N GLY A 227 7.00 13.61 6.65
CA GLY A 227 6.31 12.39 6.24
C GLY A 227 5.09 12.67 5.37
N PHE A 228 4.33 13.73 5.68
CA PHE A 228 3.21 14.17 4.87
C PHE A 228 3.65 14.61 3.47
N ALA A 229 4.69 15.46 3.37
CA ALA A 229 5.22 15.91 2.09
C ALA A 229 5.74 14.76 1.22
N LEU A 230 6.41 13.77 1.83
CA LEU A 230 6.86 12.55 1.17
C LEU A 230 5.68 11.71 0.64
N ASN A 231 4.71 11.39 1.50
CA ASN A 231 3.53 10.62 1.08
C ASN A 231 2.71 11.35 0.02
N PHE A 232 2.60 12.68 0.11
CA PHE A 232 1.97 13.51 -0.90
C PHE A 232 2.70 13.40 -2.24
N LEU A 233 4.03 13.53 -2.26
CA LEU A 233 4.85 13.40 -3.47
C LEU A 233 4.65 12.03 -4.14
N PHE A 234 4.72 10.94 -3.37
CA PHE A 234 4.53 9.60 -3.91
C PHE A 234 3.11 9.35 -4.41
N THR A 235 2.10 9.86 -3.69
CA THR A 235 0.71 9.76 -4.10
C THR A 235 0.46 10.52 -5.40
N MET A 236 0.99 11.75 -5.52
CA MET A 236 0.88 12.52 -6.75
C MET A 236 1.55 11.83 -7.93
N ALA A 237 2.73 11.26 -7.74
CA ALA A 237 3.43 10.50 -8.78
C ALA A 237 2.58 9.32 -9.28
N LEU A 238 1.96 8.55 -8.37
CA LEU A 238 1.06 7.44 -8.71
C LEU A 238 -0.19 7.91 -9.45
N VAL A 239 -0.84 8.99 -8.98
CA VAL A 239 -2.05 9.54 -9.59
C VAL A 239 -1.77 10.00 -11.02
N ILE A 240 -0.67 10.71 -11.26
CA ILE A 240 -0.30 11.22 -12.60
C ILE A 240 -0.13 10.05 -13.59
N VAL A 241 0.60 9.00 -13.20
CA VAL A 241 0.82 7.84 -14.07
C VAL A 241 -0.47 7.06 -14.30
N PHE A 242 -1.28 6.87 -13.26
CA PHE A 242 -2.56 6.17 -13.36
C PHE A 242 -3.53 6.90 -14.29
N GLU A 243 -3.69 8.21 -14.11
CA GLU A 243 -4.56 9.04 -14.96
C GLU A 243 -4.06 9.11 -16.40
N GLY A 244 -2.75 9.29 -16.59
CA GLY A 244 -2.14 9.26 -17.92
C GLY A 244 -2.39 7.94 -18.64
N CYS A 245 -2.26 6.80 -17.95
CA CYS A 245 -2.54 5.48 -18.52
C CYS A 245 -4.04 5.28 -18.78
N ARG A 246 -4.92 5.78 -17.90
CA ARG A 246 -6.38 5.70 -18.06
C ARG A 246 -6.84 6.42 -19.33
N MET A 247 -6.32 7.63 -19.57
CA MET A 247 -6.63 8.39 -20.79
C MET A 247 -6.23 7.66 -22.08
N ILE A 248 -5.17 6.84 -22.03
CA ILE A 248 -4.70 6.05 -23.19
C ILE A 248 -5.53 4.75 -23.35
N LYS A 249 -6.07 4.20 -22.27
CA LYS A 249 -6.76 2.91 -22.23
C LYS A 249 -8.10 2.91 -22.98
N ASP A 250 -8.88 3.98 -22.88
CA ASP A 250 -10.29 4.05 -23.32
C ASP A 250 -10.50 3.84 -24.84
N ARG A 251 -9.44 3.78 -25.64
CA ARG A 251 -9.52 3.69 -27.11
C ARG A 251 -8.72 2.55 -27.74
N LYS A 252 -8.17 1.63 -26.96
CA LYS A 252 -7.19 0.65 -27.48
C LYS A 252 -7.57 -0.80 -27.22
N SER A 253 -7.01 -1.69 -28.05
CA SER A 253 -7.19 -3.14 -27.99
C SER A 253 -6.78 -3.73 -26.64
N LEU A 254 -7.33 -4.89 -26.30
CA LEU A 254 -7.05 -5.63 -25.06
C LEU A 254 -5.55 -5.78 -24.78
N SER A 255 -4.75 -6.06 -25.81
CA SER A 255 -3.29 -6.18 -25.68
C SER A 255 -2.63 -4.90 -25.16
N VAL A 256 -3.08 -3.73 -25.63
CA VAL A 256 -2.55 -2.44 -25.14
C VAL A 256 -3.00 -2.17 -23.71
N GLN A 257 -4.21 -2.56 -23.34
CA GLN A 257 -4.69 -2.44 -21.96
C GLN A 257 -3.85 -3.28 -20.99
N ILE A 258 -3.45 -4.49 -21.40
CA ILE A 258 -2.55 -5.35 -20.61
C ILE A 258 -1.18 -4.68 -20.47
N ILE A 259 -0.59 -4.20 -21.56
CA ILE A 259 0.72 -3.53 -21.53
C ILE A 259 0.70 -2.30 -20.61
N LEU A 260 -0.33 -1.46 -20.72
CA LEU A 260 -0.52 -0.30 -19.83
C LEU A 260 -0.72 -0.73 -18.37
N GLY A 261 -1.48 -1.80 -18.13
CA GLY A 261 -1.66 -2.36 -16.79
C GLY A 261 -0.35 -2.82 -16.16
N VAL A 262 0.48 -3.55 -16.91
CA VAL A 262 1.82 -3.97 -16.47
C VAL A 262 2.71 -2.75 -16.21
N LEU A 263 2.68 -1.73 -17.08
CA LEU A 263 3.45 -0.50 -16.89
C LEU A 263 3.06 0.23 -15.59
N VAL A 264 1.76 0.33 -15.29
CA VAL A 264 1.27 0.91 -14.04
C VAL A 264 1.74 0.09 -12.83
N ILE A 265 1.73 -1.25 -12.92
CA ILE A 265 2.23 -2.13 -11.85
C ILE A 265 3.73 -1.92 -11.63
N VAL A 266 4.52 -1.87 -12.69
CA VAL A 266 5.96 -1.59 -12.61
C VAL A 266 6.21 -0.28 -11.88
N PHE A 267 5.53 0.79 -12.29
CA PHE A 267 5.66 2.10 -11.67
C PHE A 267 5.22 2.07 -10.19
N TYR A 268 4.10 1.43 -9.89
CA TYR A 268 3.59 1.26 -8.53
C TYR A 268 4.60 0.55 -7.63
N CYS A 269 5.16 -0.59 -8.06
CA CYS A 269 6.14 -1.33 -7.26
C CYS A 269 7.41 -0.52 -6.99
N LEU A 270 7.91 0.23 -7.99
CA LEU A 270 9.10 1.07 -7.83
C LEU A 270 8.85 2.21 -6.83
N VAL A 271 7.72 2.92 -6.96
CA VAL A 271 7.34 3.98 -6.03
C VAL A 271 7.12 3.44 -4.63
N ALA A 272 6.45 2.28 -4.48
CA ALA A 272 6.19 1.66 -3.18
C ALA A 272 7.50 1.30 -2.47
N ILE A 273 8.44 0.63 -3.14
CA ILE A 273 9.75 0.28 -2.57
C ILE A 273 10.49 1.54 -2.13
N PHE A 274 10.54 2.55 -2.99
CA PHE A 274 11.23 3.79 -2.65
C PHE A 274 10.54 4.57 -1.51
N GLN A 275 9.21 4.51 -1.43
CA GLN A 275 8.44 5.09 -0.32
C GLN A 275 8.75 4.38 1.01
N TYR A 276 8.66 3.05 1.07
CA TYR A 276 8.96 2.29 2.29
C TYR A 276 10.39 2.52 2.77
N MET A 277 11.31 2.59 1.82
CA MET A 277 12.70 2.91 2.08
C MET A 277 12.88 4.30 2.69
N THR A 278 12.26 5.32 2.07
CA THR A 278 12.37 6.71 2.55
C THR A 278 11.77 6.87 3.94
N LEU A 279 10.67 6.16 4.22
CA LEU A 279 10.05 6.14 5.55
C LEU A 279 10.88 5.37 6.58
N THR A 280 11.65 4.36 6.15
CA THR A 280 12.63 3.68 7.01
C THR A 280 13.79 4.61 7.39
N VAL A 281 14.29 5.41 6.45
CA VAL A 281 15.28 6.45 6.75
C VAL A 281 14.71 7.50 7.71
N LEU A 282 13.46 7.96 7.47
CA LEU A 282 12.77 8.89 8.36
C LEU A 282 12.61 8.29 9.77
N TYR A 283 12.30 7.00 9.88
CA TYR A 283 12.23 6.29 11.16
C TYR A 283 13.56 6.38 11.93
N PHE A 284 14.69 6.06 11.28
CA PHE A 284 16.01 6.15 11.92
C PHE A 284 16.38 7.58 12.33
N GLU A 285 16.04 8.57 11.49
CA GLU A 285 16.24 10.00 11.80
C GLU A 285 15.37 10.49 12.96
N CYS A 286 14.14 9.98 13.11
CA CYS A 286 13.28 10.28 14.26
C CYS A 286 13.81 9.63 15.53
N LYS A 287 14.22 8.36 15.44
CA LYS A 287 14.77 7.60 16.57
C LYS A 287 16.06 8.24 17.11
N LYS A 288 16.97 8.62 16.21
CA LYS A 288 18.21 9.33 16.56
C LYS A 288 17.94 10.69 17.21
N ALA A 289 16.93 11.43 16.75
CA ALA A 289 16.57 12.72 17.33
C ALA A 289 16.01 12.62 18.76
N GLN A 290 15.47 11.45 19.15
CA GLN A 290 15.01 11.18 20.51
C GLN A 290 16.12 10.64 21.43
N GLY A 291 17.35 10.47 20.92
CA GLY A 291 18.49 9.99 21.69
C GLY A 291 18.44 8.48 22.00
N GLU A 292 17.53 7.74 21.37
CA GLU A 292 17.45 6.28 21.55
C GLU A 292 18.58 5.59 20.78
N GLU A 293 19.23 4.59 21.41
CA GLU A 293 20.24 3.78 20.73
C GLU A 293 19.62 3.11 19.49
N ILE A 294 20.29 3.26 18.35
CA ILE A 294 19.97 2.52 17.14
C ILE A 294 20.46 1.10 17.41
N GLU A 295 19.58 0.24 17.91
CA GLU A 295 19.76 -1.20 17.83
C GLU A 295 19.86 -1.57 16.34
N LEU A 296 21.06 -1.46 15.77
CA LEU A 296 21.37 -2.05 14.49
C LEU A 296 21.13 -3.54 14.67
N GLN A 297 20.20 -4.08 13.88
CA GLN A 297 19.64 -5.41 14.00
C GLN A 297 20.63 -6.52 13.56
N GLY A 298 21.83 -6.48 14.17
CA GLY A 298 22.99 -7.32 13.91
C GLY A 298 24.10 -7.24 14.97
N SER A 299 23.93 -6.56 16.12
CA SER A 299 24.91 -6.57 17.22
C SER A 299 24.50 -7.41 18.45
N LEU A 300 23.45 -8.22 18.36
CA LEU A 300 22.92 -8.99 19.49
C LEU A 300 23.29 -10.49 19.50
N GLU A 301 24.33 -10.88 18.78
CA GLU A 301 25.04 -12.14 19.00
C GLU A 301 26.55 -11.87 18.97
N TYR A 302 27.28 -12.42 19.94
CA TYR A 302 28.70 -12.21 20.27
C TYR A 302 29.02 -11.00 21.17
N SER A 303 28.73 -11.12 22.47
CA SER A 303 29.79 -11.33 23.47
C SER A 303 29.20 -11.40 24.89
N LYS A 304 29.04 -12.61 25.40
CA LYS A 304 29.28 -12.91 26.82
C LYS A 304 30.18 -14.13 26.87
N VAL A 305 31.46 -13.92 26.57
CA VAL A 305 32.49 -14.80 27.13
C VAL A 305 32.77 -14.23 28.52
N PRO A 306 32.48 -14.97 29.62
CA PRO A 306 32.91 -14.53 30.93
C PRO A 306 34.43 -14.56 30.96
N LEU A 307 35.02 -13.39 31.20
CA LEU A 307 36.42 -13.23 31.53
C LEU A 307 36.60 -13.77 32.96
N ASN A 308 36.85 -15.07 33.11
CA ASN A 308 37.33 -15.61 34.38
C ASN A 308 38.85 -15.47 34.42
N THR A 309 39.30 -14.38 35.01
CA THR A 309 40.61 -14.26 35.64
C THR A 309 40.56 -14.92 37.01
N THR A 310 41.22 -16.06 37.16
CA THR A 310 42.20 -16.47 38.20
C THR A 310 42.35 -17.99 38.16
#